data_AF-A0A944KBL3-F1
#
_entry.id   AF-A0A944KBL3-F1
#
_cell.length_a   1.000
_cell.length_b   1.000
_cell.length_c   1.000
_cell.angle_alpha   90.00
_cell.angle_beta   90.00
_cell.angle_gamma   90.00
#
_symmetry.space_group_name_H-M   'P 1'
#
loop_
_entity.id
_entity.type
_entity.pdbx_description
1 polymer ?
#
loop_
_entity_poly.entity_id
_entity_poly.type
_entity_poly.pdbx_seq_one_letter_code
_entity_poly.pdbx_strand_id
1 'polypeptide(L)' 'MTTTARASVQHEDEQVRVTRWDFEPGTRTGRHVHEYDYVVVPVVDGRISAVAPDGR' A
#
# COMPACT_ATOMS: atom_id res chain seq x y z
N MET A 1 10.45 15.97 5.68
CA MET A 1 10.62 15.31 4.37
C MET A 1 9.60 14.19 4.30
N THR A 2 8.78 14.14 3.26
CA THR A 2 7.77 13.10 3.12
C THR A 2 8.46 11.84 2.58
N THR A 3 8.57 10.82 3.40
CA THR A 3 9.25 9.58 3.03
C THR A 3 8.26 8.63 2.36
N THR A 4 8.69 7.88 1.35
CA THR A 4 7.86 6.89 0.66
C THR A 4 7.73 5.63 1.51
N ALA A 5 6.53 5.04 1.58
CA ALA A 5 6.33 3.73 2.20
C ALA A 5 7.11 2.65 1.44
N ARG A 6 7.62 1.62 2.13
CA ARG A 6 8.42 0.58 1.49
C ARG A 6 7.52 -0.52 0.95
N ALA A 7 7.63 -0.82 -0.34
CA ALA A 7 7.00 -1.98 -0.95
C ALA A 7 8.02 -3.10 -1.16
N SER A 8 7.62 -4.33 -0.88
CA SER A 8 8.37 -5.54 -1.25
C SER A 8 7.41 -6.57 -1.83
N VAL A 9 7.71 -7.06 -3.03
CA VAL A 9 6.98 -8.18 -3.63
C VAL A 9 7.43 -9.45 -2.92
N GLN A 10 6.51 -10.13 -2.25
CA GLN A 10 6.76 -11.39 -1.54
C GLN A 10 6.58 -12.59 -2.45
N HIS A 11 5.63 -12.50 -3.39
CA HIS A 11 5.33 -13.52 -4.38
C HIS A 11 4.71 -12.87 -5.62
N GLU A 12 5.02 -13.39 -6.80
CA GLU A 12 4.39 -12.98 -8.05
C GLU A 12 4.41 -14.13 -9.03
N ASP A 13 3.23 -14.50 -9.53
CA ASP A 13 3.05 -15.45 -10.61
C ASP A 13 1.92 -14.99 -11.56
N GLU A 14 1.49 -15.88 -12.45
CA GLU A 14 0.43 -15.61 -13.43
C GLU A 14 -0.97 -15.41 -12.83
N GLN A 15 -1.18 -15.79 -11.56
CA GLN A 15 -2.47 -15.71 -10.88
C GLN A 15 -2.52 -14.55 -9.88
N VAL A 16 -1.43 -14.30 -9.14
CA VAL A 16 -1.43 -13.33 -8.04
C VAL A 16 -0.08 -12.65 -7.83
N ARG A 17 -0.14 -11.37 -7.44
CA ARG A 17 0.98 -10.63 -6.85
C ARG A 17 0.68 -10.34 -5.38
N VAL A 18 1.58 -10.74 -4.49
CA VAL A 18 1.54 -10.41 -3.06
C VAL A 18 2.60 -9.37 -2.76
N THR A 19 2.17 -8.14 -2.45
CA THR A 19 3.06 -7.05 -2.07
C THR A 19 2.88 -6.72 -0.60
N ARG A 20 3.94 -6.84 0.20
CA ARG A 20 3.98 -6.30 1.56
C ARG A 20 4.34 -4.82 1.53
N TRP A 21 3.55 -4.02 2.22
CA TRP A 21 3.82 -2.61 2.46
C TRP A 21 4.18 -2.36 3.92
N ASP A 22 5.33 -1.71 4.15
CA ASP A 22 5.74 -1.21 5.46
C ASP A 22 5.53 0.31 5.52
N PHE A 23 4.65 0.74 6.43
CA PHE A 23 4.31 2.15 6.66
C PHE A 23 4.91 2.65 7.98
N GLU A 24 6.08 3.29 7.92
CA GLU A 24 6.55 4.08 9.07
C GLU A 24 5.72 5.35 9.24
N PRO A 25 5.59 5.91 10.47
CA PRO A 25 4.85 7.14 10.69
C PRO A 25 5.26 8.27 9.76
N GLY A 26 4.29 8.87 9.07
CA GLY A 26 4.52 9.96 8.10
C GLY A 26 4.87 9.51 6.67
N THR A 27 5.04 8.20 6.44
CA THR A 27 5.23 7.66 5.09
C THR A 27 3.93 7.53 4.31
N ARG A 28 4.03 7.49 2.97
CA ARG A 28 2.88 7.27 2.08
C ARG A 28 3.27 6.51 0.81
N THR A 29 2.29 5.88 0.17
CA THR A 29 2.43 5.24 -1.15
C THR A 29 2.56 6.25 -2.29
N GLY A 30 2.08 7.47 -2.09
CA GLY A 30 1.94 8.47 -3.15
C GLY A 30 0.67 8.26 -3.96
N ARG A 31 0.46 9.08 -4.98
CA ARG A 31 -0.71 8.94 -5.87
C ARG A 31 -0.51 7.71 -6.76
N HIS A 32 -1.49 6.81 -6.76
CA HIS A 32 -1.46 5.58 -7.53
C HIS A 32 -2.88 5.22 -7.97
N VAL A 33 -2.98 4.26 -8.89
CA VAL A 33 -4.23 3.63 -9.31
C VAL A 33 -4.16 2.15 -8.96
N HIS A 34 -5.30 1.52 -8.76
CA HIS A 34 -5.38 0.07 -8.56
C HIS A 34 -5.49 -0.59 -9.93
N GLU A 35 -4.43 -1.29 -10.34
CA GLU A 35 -4.37 -2.01 -11.62
C GLU A 35 -5.21 -3.29 -11.60
N TYR A 36 -5.39 -3.88 -10.41
CA TYR A 36 -6.15 -5.10 -10.18
C TYR A 36 -7.15 -4.92 -9.05
N ASP A 37 -8.18 -5.76 -9.05
CA ASP A 37 -8.91 -6.05 -7.83
C ASP A 37 -7.97 -6.72 -6.82
N TYR A 38 -8.07 -6.33 -5.55
CA TYR A 38 -7.13 -6.79 -4.53
C TYR A 38 -7.76 -6.84 -3.15
N VAL A 39 -7.07 -7.53 -2.25
CA VAL A 39 -7.42 -7.62 -0.83
C VAL A 39 -6.28 -7.05 0.00
N VAL A 40 -6.63 -6.33 1.07
CA VAL A 40 -5.66 -5.90 2.09
C VAL A 40 -5.72 -6.86 3.27
N VAL A 41 -4.57 -7.39 3.67
CA VAL A 41 -4.43 -8.22 4.88
C VAL A 41 -3.55 -7.48 5.88
N PRO A 42 -4.12 -6.90 6.95
CA PRO A 42 -3.32 -6.30 8.02
C PRO A 42 -2.49 -7.36 8.74
N VAL A 43 -1.19 -7.13 8.87
CA VAL A 43 -0.25 -8.03 9.60
C VAL A 43 0.03 -7.55 11.02
N VAL A 44 -0.30 -6.30 11.32
CA VAL A 44 -0.19 -5.65 12.64
C VAL A 44 -1.35 -4.69 12.81
N ASP A 45 -1.73 -4.42 14.06
CA ASP A 45 -2.72 -3.39 14.39
C ASP A 45 -2.17 -1.99 14.03
N GLY A 46 -3.06 -1.11 13.54
CA GLY A 46 -2.66 0.25 13.19
C GLY A 46 -3.78 1.09 12.61
N ARG A 47 -3.45 2.34 12.28
CA ARG A 47 -4.33 3.26 11.55
C ARG A 47 -3.61 3.76 10.32
N ILE A 48 -4.26 3.63 9.16
CA ILE A 48 -3.81 4.17 7.89
C ILE A 48 -4.84 5.15 7.36
N SER A 49 -4.39 6.15 6.62
CA SER A 49 -5.26 7.11 5.94
C SER A 49 -5.29 6.81 4.45
N ALA A 50 -6.46 6.85 3.84
CA ALA A 50 -6.63 6.85 2.39
C ALA A 50 -7.08 8.25 1.97
N VAL A 51 -6.54 8.76 0.87
CA VAL A 51 -6.92 10.05 0.31
C VAL A 51 -7.44 9.83 -1.11
N ALA A 52 -8.70 10.19 -1.34
CA ALA A 52 -9.36 10.12 -2.63
C ALA A 52 -8.83 11.22 -3.59
N PRO A 53 -9.08 11.09 -4.90
CA PRO A 53 -8.60 12.08 -5.88
C PRO A 53 -9.10 13.51 -5.65
N ASP A 54 -10.24 13.69 -4.99
CA ASP A 54 -10.82 14.99 -4.62
C ASP A 54 -10.25 15.55 -3.30
N GLY A 55 -9.31 14.84 -2.66
CA GLY A 55 -8.64 15.24 -1.43
C GLY A 55 -9.36 14.84 -0.14
N ARG A 56 -10.45 14.05 -0.24
CA ARG A 56 -11.12 13.46 0.93
C ARG A 56 -10.33 12.33 1.56
#